data_AF-A0AAV6YYU2-F1
#
_entry.id   AF-A0AAV6YYU2-F1
#
_cell.length_a   1.000
_cell.length_b   1.000
_cell.length_c   1.000
_cell.angle_alpha   90.00
_cell.angle_beta   90.00
_cell.angle_gamma   90.00
#
_symmetry.space_group_name_H-M   'P 1'
#
loop_
_entity.id
_entity.type
_entity.pdbx_description
1 polymer ?
#
loop_
_entity_poly.entity_id
_entity_poly.type
_entity_poly.pdbx_seq_one_letter_code
_entity_poly.pdbx_strand_id
1 'polypeptide(L)'
;MSFSLVLGCPVQFERRHLDSHLAVCEHRSRECPNGCGYAILSAEDLHHNCIAELRTELELLRSEMICRVEETKQEMESRLDSQRRHMVQKESLLQAEIEELKSQMSRLLSDVRTLIASERQHRQDLEQANLEQRELIELLKGAKRDCRTKTSDASSSLPVTRLESLKRRTREVTII
;
A
#
# COMPACT_ATOMS: atom_id res chain seq x y z
N MET A 1 -46.71 58.05 15.82
CA MET A 1 -46.88 56.88 14.94
C MET A 1 -47.17 55.68 15.82
N SER A 2 -48.37 55.14 15.75
CA SER A 2 -48.79 53.95 16.52
C SER A 2 -48.52 52.70 15.69
N PHE A 3 -47.98 51.64 16.31
CA PHE A 3 -47.63 50.38 15.63
C PHE A 3 -48.35 49.21 16.32
N SER A 4 -48.91 48.28 15.54
CA SER A 4 -49.36 46.99 16.07
C SER A 4 -48.23 45.97 15.86
N LEU A 5 -47.66 45.47 16.96
CA LEU A 5 -46.52 44.55 16.95
C LEU A 5 -46.90 43.11 17.35
N VAL A 6 -48.14 42.89 17.79
CA VAL A 6 -48.63 41.58 18.20
C VAL A 6 -49.64 41.10 17.15
N LEU A 7 -49.27 40.05 16.40
CA LEU A 7 -50.14 39.42 15.41
C LEU A 7 -51.48 39.05 16.07
N GLY A 8 -52.58 39.58 15.53
CA GLY A 8 -53.94 39.36 16.03
C GLY A 8 -54.43 40.36 17.08
N CYS A 9 -53.59 41.22 17.66
CA CYS A 9 -54.05 42.24 18.60
C CYS A 9 -54.56 43.49 17.87
N PRO A 10 -55.85 43.87 18.02
CA PRO A 10 -56.42 45.05 17.35
C PRO A 10 -56.02 46.39 18.01
N VAL A 11 -55.33 46.34 19.17
CA VAL A 11 -55.01 47.53 19.96
C VAL A 11 -53.80 48.25 19.37
N GLN A 12 -53.95 49.54 19.11
CA GLN A 12 -52.85 50.41 18.72
C GLN A 12 -52.35 51.20 19.93
N PHE A 13 -51.05 51.23 20.12
CA PHE A 13 -50.41 52.00 21.19
C PHE A 13 -49.09 52.59 20.69
N GLU A 14 -48.59 53.56 21.43
CA GLU A 14 -47.28 54.14 21.15
C GLU A 14 -46.18 53.16 21.58
N ARG A 15 -45.05 53.15 20.86
CA ARG A 15 -43.93 52.22 21.12
C ARG A 15 -43.48 52.18 22.58
N ARG A 16 -43.54 53.32 23.29
CA ARG A 16 -43.20 53.43 24.72
C ARG A 16 -44.11 52.64 25.66
N HIS A 17 -45.30 52.25 25.22
CA HIS A 17 -46.26 51.45 25.99
C HIS A 17 -46.34 49.98 25.52
N LEU A 18 -45.44 49.56 24.61
CA LEU A 18 -45.41 48.19 24.10
C LEU A 18 -45.16 47.18 25.22
N ASP A 19 -44.15 47.40 26.06
CA ASP A 19 -43.79 46.45 27.11
C ASP A 19 -44.91 46.30 28.16
N SER A 20 -45.57 47.41 28.51
CA SER A 20 -46.75 47.39 29.38
C SER A 20 -47.92 46.63 28.77
N HIS A 21 -48.12 46.73 27.45
CA HIS A 21 -49.17 45.98 26.76
C HIS A 21 -48.81 44.49 26.66
N LEU A 22 -47.57 44.15 26.28
CA LEU A 22 -47.10 42.76 26.18
C LEU A 22 -47.26 42.01 27.52
N ALA A 23 -47.08 42.68 28.65
CA ALA A 23 -47.27 42.06 29.97
C ALA A 23 -48.71 41.56 30.22
N VAL A 24 -49.71 42.19 29.60
CA VAL A 24 -51.14 41.90 29.85
C VAL A 24 -51.89 41.40 28.63
N CYS A 25 -51.30 41.48 27.43
CA CYS A 25 -51.95 41.13 26.18
C CYS A 25 -52.29 39.63 26.12
N GLU A 26 -53.54 39.33 25.82
CA GLU A 26 -54.06 37.96 25.65
C GLU A 26 -53.64 37.35 24.32
N HIS A 27 -53.27 38.18 23.32
CA HIS A 27 -52.78 37.74 22.01
C HIS A 27 -51.26 37.48 22.01
N ARG A 28 -50.58 37.71 23.14
CA ARG A 28 -49.16 37.41 23.29
C ARG A 28 -49.02 35.91 23.55
N SER A 29 -48.14 35.26 22.80
CA SER A 29 -47.73 33.88 23.10
C SER A 29 -47.16 33.78 24.53
N ARG A 30 -47.68 32.85 25.31
CA ARG A 30 -47.21 32.55 26.67
C ARG A 30 -46.81 31.09 26.75
N GLU A 31 -45.83 30.78 27.58
CA GLU A 31 -45.55 29.37 27.89
C GLU A 31 -46.64 28.83 28.84
N CYS A 32 -46.86 27.51 28.77
CA CYS A 32 -47.77 26.83 29.65
C CYS A 32 -47.44 27.11 31.13
N PRO A 33 -48.40 27.54 31.95
CA PRO A 33 -48.17 27.84 33.37
C PRO A 33 -47.77 26.62 34.19
N ASN A 34 -48.05 25.40 33.68
CA ASN A 34 -47.63 24.14 34.29
C ASN A 34 -46.18 23.76 33.95
N GLY A 35 -45.47 24.57 33.16
CA GLY A 35 -44.05 24.42 32.91
C GLY A 35 -43.66 23.30 31.94
N CYS A 36 -44.59 22.81 31.10
CA CYS A 36 -44.26 21.82 30.07
C CYS A 36 -43.59 22.41 28.83
N GLY A 37 -43.35 23.73 28.77
CA GLY A 37 -42.70 24.39 27.63
C GLY A 37 -43.58 24.60 26.40
N TYR A 38 -44.83 24.13 26.39
CA TYR A 38 -45.76 24.34 25.27
C TYR A 38 -46.16 25.82 25.14
N ALA A 39 -46.13 26.35 23.92
CA ALA A 39 -46.51 27.73 23.63
C ALA A 39 -48.03 27.87 23.44
N ILE A 40 -48.66 28.61 24.33
CA ILE A 40 -50.07 29.00 24.28
C ILE A 40 -50.23 30.18 23.32
N LEU A 41 -50.90 29.97 22.20
CA LEU A 41 -51.14 30.99 21.17
C LEU A 41 -52.61 31.45 21.14
N SER A 42 -53.51 30.65 21.74
CA SER A 42 -54.95 30.84 21.76
C SER A 42 -55.57 30.34 23.08
N ALA A 43 -56.87 30.61 23.30
CA ALA A 43 -57.58 30.14 24.48
C ALA A 43 -57.80 28.60 24.45
N GLU A 44 -57.86 28.01 23.26
CA GLU A 44 -57.96 26.58 23.05
C GLU A 44 -56.69 25.85 23.52
N ASP A 45 -55.52 26.46 23.31
CA ASP A 45 -54.22 25.91 23.75
C ASP A 45 -54.09 25.80 25.28
N LEU A 46 -54.89 26.55 26.05
CA LEU A 46 -54.89 26.47 27.53
C LEU A 46 -55.31 25.08 28.05
N HIS A 47 -55.99 24.28 27.22
CA HIS A 47 -56.48 22.96 27.59
C HIS A 47 -55.63 21.80 27.06
N HIS A 48 -54.39 22.06 26.59
CA HIS A 48 -53.50 21.00 26.14
C HIS A 48 -53.14 20.03 27.28
N ASN A 49 -52.84 18.78 26.91
CA ASN A 49 -52.44 17.76 27.86
C ASN A 49 -50.92 17.78 28.03
N CYS A 50 -50.43 18.50 29.05
CA CYS A 50 -49.00 18.62 29.34
C CYS A 50 -48.26 17.27 29.38
N ILE A 51 -48.91 16.23 29.92
CA ILE A 51 -48.32 14.90 30.03
C ILE A 51 -48.20 14.24 28.65
N ALA A 52 -49.18 14.43 27.77
CA ALA A 52 -49.13 13.89 26.41
C ALA A 52 -48.03 14.55 25.57
N GLU A 53 -47.89 15.88 25.67
CA GLU A 53 -46.82 16.62 24.98
C GLU A 53 -45.43 16.17 25.43
N LEU A 54 -45.19 16.14 26.76
CA LEU A 54 -43.92 15.70 27.31
C LEU A 54 -43.59 14.25 26.95
N ARG A 55 -44.59 13.36 26.90
CA ARG A 55 -44.37 11.97 26.45
C ARG A 55 -43.95 11.90 24.99
N THR A 56 -44.57 12.72 24.13
CA THR A 56 -44.22 12.80 22.72
C THR A 56 -42.80 13.31 22.54
N GLU A 57 -42.43 14.39 23.23
CA GLU A 57 -41.07 14.94 23.19
C GLU A 57 -40.02 13.94 23.68
N LEU A 58 -40.28 13.24 24.79
CA LEU A 58 -39.39 12.20 25.29
C LEU A 58 -39.21 11.06 24.29
N GLU A 59 -40.27 10.62 23.62
CA GLU A 59 -40.18 9.56 22.62
C GLU A 59 -39.41 10.02 21.38
N LEU A 60 -39.59 11.28 20.96
CA LEU A 60 -38.80 11.88 19.88
C LEU A 60 -37.31 11.92 20.25
N LEU A 61 -36.95 12.47 21.42
CA LEU A 61 -35.57 12.51 21.91
C LEU A 61 -34.96 11.12 22.04
N ARG A 62 -35.75 10.15 22.50
CA ARG A 62 -35.32 8.75 22.60
C ARG A 62 -35.02 8.17 21.21
N SER A 63 -35.92 8.36 20.25
CA SER A 63 -35.73 7.87 18.88
C SER A 63 -34.51 8.52 18.21
N GLU A 64 -34.33 9.82 18.38
CA GLU A 64 -33.17 10.56 17.88
C GLU A 64 -31.86 10.04 18.50
N MET A 65 -31.84 9.82 19.81
CA MET A 65 -30.68 9.26 20.49
C MET A 65 -30.35 7.85 19.98
N ILE A 66 -31.35 6.99 19.80
CA ILE A 66 -31.18 5.64 19.26
C ILE A 66 -30.55 5.72 17.87
N CYS A 67 -31.12 6.52 16.97
CA CYS A 67 -30.58 6.70 15.62
C CYS A 67 -29.13 7.18 15.65
N ARG A 68 -28.81 8.20 16.47
CA ARG A 68 -27.43 8.72 16.59
C ARG A 68 -26.44 7.67 17.09
N VAL A 69 -26.83 6.87 18.08
CA VAL A 69 -25.96 5.81 18.61
C VAL A 69 -25.76 4.72 17.56
N GLU A 70 -26.81 4.35 16.81
CA GLU A 70 -26.71 3.36 15.74
C GLU A 70 -25.84 3.85 14.58
N GLU A 71 -25.99 5.10 14.15
CA GLU A 71 -25.18 5.72 13.11
C GLU A 71 -23.69 5.75 13.50
N THR A 72 -23.37 6.23 14.70
CA THR A 72 -21.99 6.28 15.18
C THR A 72 -21.38 4.88 15.33
N LYS A 73 -22.17 3.91 15.79
CA LYS A 73 -21.76 2.50 15.84
C LYS A 73 -21.44 1.96 14.45
N GLN A 74 -22.33 2.13 13.48
CA GLN A 74 -22.13 1.67 12.11
C GLN A 74 -20.91 2.33 11.45
N GLU A 75 -20.71 3.63 11.68
CA GLU A 75 -19.53 4.34 11.20
C GLU A 75 -18.24 3.71 11.78
N MET A 76 -18.18 3.51 13.10
CA MET A 76 -17.03 2.90 13.76
C MET A 76 -16.78 1.46 13.28
N GLU A 77 -17.83 0.65 13.13
CA GLU A 77 -17.74 -0.71 12.60
C GLU A 77 -17.18 -0.70 11.18
N SER A 78 -17.68 0.18 10.31
CA SER A 78 -17.21 0.30 8.92
C SER A 78 -15.72 0.70 8.85
N ARG A 79 -15.28 1.59 9.74
CA ARG A 79 -13.87 2.03 9.84
C ARG A 79 -12.96 0.89 10.28
N LEU A 80 -13.35 0.15 11.31
CA LEU A 80 -12.60 -1.00 11.81
C LEU A 80 -12.53 -2.13 10.79
N ASP A 81 -13.64 -2.42 10.11
CA ASP A 81 -13.70 -3.45 9.08
C ASP A 81 -12.86 -3.09 7.84
N SER A 82 -12.90 -1.83 7.42
CA SER A 82 -12.02 -1.31 6.37
C SER A 82 -10.54 -1.44 6.76
N GLN A 83 -10.18 -1.03 7.97
CA GLN A 83 -8.81 -1.13 8.47
C GLN A 83 -8.36 -2.60 8.56
N ARG A 84 -9.22 -3.50 9.06
CA ARG A 84 -8.95 -4.92 9.14
C ARG A 84 -8.66 -5.51 7.75
N ARG A 85 -9.52 -5.24 6.77
CA ARG A 85 -9.32 -5.72 5.38
C ARG A 85 -8.00 -5.22 4.80
N HIS A 86 -7.72 -3.93 4.95
CA HIS A 86 -6.47 -3.34 4.46
C HIS A 86 -5.24 -3.98 5.11
N MET A 87 -5.26 -4.21 6.43
CA MET A 87 -4.16 -4.85 7.14
C MET A 87 -3.93 -6.29 6.69
N VAL A 88 -5.00 -7.07 6.52
CA VAL A 88 -4.92 -8.45 6.01
C VAL A 88 -4.35 -8.48 4.59
N GLN A 89 -4.77 -7.56 3.73
CA GLN A 89 -4.23 -7.45 2.36
C GLN A 89 -2.75 -7.05 2.37
N LYS A 90 -2.36 -6.12 3.26
CA LYS A 90 -0.96 -5.71 3.38
C LYS A 90 -0.09 -6.87 3.91
N GLU A 91 -0.59 -7.63 4.86
CA GLU A 91 0.08 -8.82 5.39
C GLU A 91 0.29 -9.86 4.28
N SER A 92 -0.74 -10.15 3.48
CA SER A 92 -0.61 -11.12 2.37
C SER A 92 0.39 -10.66 1.30
N LEU A 93 0.43 -9.36 0.98
CA LEU A 93 1.42 -8.79 0.07
C LEU A 93 2.85 -8.96 0.60
N LEU A 94 3.08 -8.58 1.86
CA LEU A 94 4.40 -8.73 2.49
C LEU A 94 4.84 -10.18 2.57
N GLN A 95 3.91 -11.10 2.86
CA GLN A 95 4.19 -12.53 2.90
C GLN A 95 4.60 -13.05 1.50
N ALA A 96 3.91 -12.63 0.44
CA ALA A 96 4.27 -12.98 -0.93
C ALA A 96 5.65 -12.42 -1.35
N GLU A 97 5.97 -11.18 -0.97
CA GLU A 97 7.29 -10.59 -1.21
C GLU A 97 8.41 -11.36 -0.50
N ILE A 98 8.19 -11.77 0.75
CA ILE A 98 9.15 -12.58 1.51
C ILE A 98 9.38 -13.94 0.83
N GLU A 99 8.31 -14.57 0.35
CA GLU A 99 8.40 -15.86 -0.35
C GLU A 99 9.16 -15.74 -1.68
N GLU A 100 8.91 -14.67 -2.45
CA GLU A 100 9.64 -14.43 -3.68
C GLU A 100 11.12 -14.11 -3.43
N LEU A 101 11.45 -13.31 -2.41
CA LEU A 101 12.84 -13.06 -2.04
C LEU A 101 13.57 -14.34 -1.60
N LYS A 102 12.90 -15.23 -0.85
CA LYS A 102 13.45 -16.55 -0.49
C LYS A 102 13.68 -17.42 -1.73
N SER A 103 12.77 -17.37 -2.71
CA SER A 103 12.90 -18.09 -3.98
C SER A 103 14.11 -17.59 -4.77
N GLN A 104 14.26 -16.27 -4.89
CA GLN A 104 15.39 -15.62 -5.56
C GLN A 104 16.72 -15.94 -4.88
N MET A 105 16.79 -15.85 -3.55
CA MET A 105 18.00 -16.18 -2.80
C MET A 105 18.39 -17.65 -2.98
N SER A 106 17.42 -18.57 -2.99
CA SER A 106 17.68 -19.99 -3.21
C SER A 106 18.24 -20.27 -4.60
N ARG A 107 17.70 -19.60 -5.64
CA ARG A 107 18.22 -19.66 -7.01
C ARG A 107 19.65 -19.13 -7.08
N LEU A 108 19.91 -17.94 -6.55
CA LEU A 108 21.26 -17.34 -6.52
C LEU A 108 22.28 -18.24 -5.81
N LEU A 109 21.91 -18.84 -4.68
CA LEU A 109 22.80 -19.77 -3.98
C LEU A 109 23.11 -21.03 -4.80
N SER A 110 22.14 -21.55 -5.54
CA SER A 110 22.33 -22.67 -6.47
C SER A 110 23.27 -22.28 -7.62
N ASP A 111 23.07 -21.09 -8.20
CA ASP A 111 23.90 -20.58 -9.29
C ASP A 111 25.35 -20.38 -8.84
N VAL A 112 25.56 -19.80 -7.65
CA VAL A 112 26.91 -19.63 -7.07
C VAL A 112 27.59 -20.99 -6.83
N ARG A 113 26.88 -22.00 -6.32
CA ARG A 113 27.44 -23.34 -6.16
C ARG A 113 27.87 -23.95 -7.49
N THR A 114 27.04 -23.78 -8.52
CA THR A 114 27.33 -24.25 -9.88
C THR A 114 28.55 -23.54 -10.46
N LEU A 115 28.63 -22.21 -10.27
CA LEU A 115 29.77 -21.41 -10.70
C LEU A 115 31.07 -21.87 -10.03
N ILE A 116 31.05 -22.12 -8.71
CA ILE A 116 32.22 -22.62 -7.98
C ILE A 116 32.66 -23.99 -8.51
N ALA A 117 31.72 -24.89 -8.81
CA ALA A 117 32.02 -26.19 -9.39
C ALA A 117 32.65 -26.05 -10.79
N SER A 118 32.08 -25.18 -11.64
CA SER A 118 32.60 -24.89 -12.97
C SER A 118 34.00 -24.28 -12.93
N GLU A 119 34.26 -23.35 -12.02
CA GLU A 119 35.59 -22.73 -11.85
C GLU A 119 36.63 -23.76 -11.40
N ARG A 120 36.27 -24.68 -10.50
CA ARG A 120 37.16 -25.78 -10.09
C ARG A 120 37.49 -26.70 -11.26
N GLN A 121 36.48 -27.09 -12.05
CA GLN A 121 36.69 -27.91 -13.23
C GLN A 121 37.61 -27.20 -14.23
N HIS A 122 37.36 -25.91 -14.48
CA HIS A 122 38.18 -25.12 -15.39
C HIS A 122 39.66 -25.06 -14.98
N ARG A 123 39.94 -24.97 -13.68
CA ARG A 123 41.32 -25.04 -13.17
C ARG A 123 41.97 -26.39 -13.41
N GLN A 124 41.25 -27.48 -13.18
CA GLN A 124 41.75 -28.84 -13.45
C GLN A 124 42.05 -29.03 -14.94
N ASP A 125 41.15 -28.57 -15.82
CA ASP A 125 41.35 -28.63 -17.27
C ASP A 125 42.58 -27.83 -17.71
N LEU A 126 42.80 -26.65 -17.11
CA LEU A 126 44.00 -25.84 -17.35
C LEU A 126 45.27 -26.53 -16.87
N GLU A 127 45.27 -27.13 -15.69
CA GLU A 127 46.41 -27.90 -15.17
C GLU A 127 46.76 -29.07 -16.08
N GLN A 128 45.74 -29.82 -16.53
CA GLN A 128 45.90 -30.95 -17.45
C GLN A 128 46.46 -30.51 -18.81
N ALA A 129 45.90 -29.46 -19.41
CA ALA A 129 46.40 -28.93 -20.69
C ALA A 129 47.85 -28.44 -20.59
N ASN A 130 48.25 -27.89 -19.44
CA ASN A 130 49.65 -27.50 -19.20
C ASN A 130 50.60 -28.72 -19.12
N LEU A 131 50.15 -29.84 -18.55
CA LEU A 131 50.94 -31.08 -18.53
C LEU A 131 51.10 -31.65 -19.94
N GLU A 132 50.00 -31.78 -20.68
CA GLU A 132 50.01 -32.25 -22.08
C GLU A 132 50.90 -31.37 -22.96
N GLN A 133 50.84 -30.05 -22.78
CA GLN A 133 51.73 -29.13 -23.50
C GLN A 133 53.21 -29.40 -23.20
N ARG A 134 53.58 -29.66 -21.94
CA ARG A 134 54.96 -29.97 -21.55
C ARG A 134 55.43 -31.29 -22.15
N GLU A 135 54.60 -32.33 -22.10
CA GLU A 135 54.89 -33.64 -22.70
C GLU A 135 55.08 -33.54 -24.21
N LEU A 136 54.21 -32.83 -24.91
CA LEU A 136 54.34 -32.59 -26.35
C LEU A 136 55.65 -31.83 -26.67
N ILE A 137 56.01 -30.84 -25.86
CA ILE A 137 57.29 -30.12 -26.02
C ILE A 137 58.49 -31.05 -25.80
N GLU A 138 58.44 -31.94 -24.80
CA GLU A 138 59.48 -32.94 -24.54
C GLU A 138 59.63 -33.90 -25.71
N LEU A 139 58.53 -34.42 -26.24
CA LEU A 139 58.51 -35.31 -27.41
C LEU A 139 59.10 -34.61 -28.65
N LEU A 140 58.76 -33.35 -28.90
CA LEU A 140 59.33 -32.57 -30.00
C LEU A 140 60.84 -32.35 -29.84
N LYS A 141 61.32 -32.13 -28.61
CA LYS A 141 62.76 -32.02 -28.32
C LYS A 141 63.48 -33.36 -28.56
N GLY A 142 62.87 -34.48 -28.16
CA GLY A 142 63.36 -35.84 -28.42
C GLY A 142 63.50 -36.13 -29.91
N ALA A 143 62.41 -35.96 -30.67
CA ALA A 143 62.39 -36.14 -32.11
C ALA A 143 63.44 -35.28 -32.84
N LYS A 144 63.65 -34.03 -32.39
CA LYS A 144 64.70 -33.16 -32.95
C LYS A 144 66.11 -33.67 -32.67
N ARG A 145 66.37 -34.30 -31.50
CA ARG A 145 67.67 -34.92 -31.19
C ARG A 145 67.92 -36.17 -32.03
N ASP A 146 66.91 -37.02 -32.21
CA ASP A 146 67.00 -38.25 -33.01
C ASP A 146 67.20 -37.97 -34.51
N CYS A 147 66.67 -36.85 -35.01
CA CYS A 147 66.92 -36.39 -36.37
C CYS A 147 68.38 -35.89 -36.53
N ARG A 148 68.97 -35.29 -35.48
CA ARG A 148 70.36 -34.79 -35.48
C ARG A 148 71.41 -35.91 -35.40
N THR A 149 71.09 -37.04 -34.78
CA THR A 149 71.99 -38.20 -34.66
C THR A 149 71.96 -39.08 -35.90
N LYS A 150 70.86 -39.07 -36.67
CA LYS A 150 70.77 -39.76 -37.97
C LYS A 150 71.41 -38.99 -39.13
N THR A 151 71.78 -37.72 -38.94
CA THR A 151 72.47 -36.90 -39.96
C THR A 151 74.00 -37.01 -39.94
N SER A 152 74.61 -37.96 -39.20
CA SER A 152 76.03 -38.27 -39.42
C SER A 152 76.27 -39.26 -40.55
N ASP A 153 75.21 -39.86 -41.11
CA ASP A 153 75.26 -40.62 -42.35
C ASP A 153 74.05 -40.25 -43.21
N ALA A 154 74.31 -39.80 -44.44
CA ALA A 154 73.38 -39.35 -45.47
C ALA A 154 72.90 -37.89 -45.40
N SER A 155 73.45 -37.13 -46.35
CA SER A 155 72.96 -35.86 -46.87
C SER A 155 71.44 -35.80 -47.11
N SER A 156 70.94 -34.57 -46.98
CA SER A 156 69.83 -33.95 -47.72
C SER A 156 68.44 -33.84 -47.08
N SER A 157 67.92 -32.60 -47.17
CA SER A 157 66.52 -32.16 -47.32
C SER A 157 65.79 -31.46 -46.14
N LEU A 158 65.70 -30.13 -46.33
CA LEU A 158 64.55 -29.20 -46.21
C LEU A 158 63.71 -29.01 -44.92
N PRO A 159 63.22 -27.77 -44.69
CA PRO A 159 62.59 -27.36 -43.44
C PRO A 159 61.08 -27.64 -43.39
N VAL A 160 60.63 -28.14 -42.24
CA VAL A 160 59.22 -28.41 -41.94
C VAL A 160 58.47 -27.13 -41.56
N THR A 161 57.21 -27.12 -41.95
CA THR A 161 56.21 -26.07 -42.13
C THR A 161 55.85 -25.22 -40.91
N ARG A 162 55.60 -23.95 -41.23
CA ARG A 162 54.92 -22.90 -40.45
C ARG A 162 53.49 -23.33 -40.11
N LEU A 163 53.15 -23.43 -38.82
CA LEU A 163 51.76 -23.61 -38.36
C LEU A 163 51.15 -22.24 -38.00
N GLU A 164 50.00 -21.95 -38.60
CA GLU A 164 49.32 -20.66 -38.59
C GLU A 164 48.58 -20.38 -37.28
N SER A 165 48.60 -19.11 -36.86
CA SER A 165 47.92 -18.62 -35.66
C SER A 165 46.41 -18.53 -35.88
N LEU A 166 45.61 -19.28 -35.12
CA LEU A 166 44.16 -19.09 -35.10
C LEU A 166 43.79 -17.79 -34.37
N LYS A 167 43.19 -16.90 -35.16
CA LYS A 167 42.62 -15.61 -34.82
C LYS A 167 41.47 -15.78 -33.80
N ARG A 168 41.64 -15.27 -32.57
CA ARG A 168 40.56 -15.15 -31.59
C ARG A 168 39.50 -14.18 -32.14
N ARG A 169 38.29 -14.67 -32.42
CA ARG A 169 37.10 -13.83 -32.63
C ARG A 169 36.53 -13.48 -31.26
N THR A 170 36.71 -12.24 -30.83
CA THR A 170 35.90 -11.62 -29.78
C THR A 170 34.47 -11.49 -30.32
N ARG A 171 33.51 -12.14 -29.68
CA ARG A 171 32.08 -11.84 -29.88
C ARG A 171 31.68 -10.82 -28.84
N GLU A 172 31.23 -9.67 -29.32
CA GLU A 172 30.64 -8.61 -28.53
C GLU A 172 29.36 -9.10 -27.85
N VAL A 173 29.22 -8.80 -26.56
CA VAL A 173 28.01 -9.03 -25.78
C VAL A 173 27.15 -7.78 -25.94
N THR A 174 26.09 -7.88 -26.74
CA THR A 174 25.04 -6.86 -26.80
C THR A 174 24.11 -7.07 -25.61
N ILE A 175 24.10 -6.11 -24.68
CA ILE A 175 23.10 -6.02 -23.61
C ILE A 175 21.87 -5.34 -24.22
N ILE A 176 20.71 -6.01 -24.16
CA ILE A 176 19.38 -5.41 -24.29
C ILE A 176 18.67 -5.65 -22.97
#